data_AF-A0A6N0HYP9-F1
#
_entry.id   AF-A0A6N0HYP9-F1
#
_cell.length_a   1.000
_cell.length_b   1.000
_cell.length_c   1.000
_cell.angle_alpha   90.00
_cell.angle_beta   90.00
_cell.angle_gamma   90.00
#
_symmetry.space_group_name_H-M   'P 1'
#
loop_
_entity.id
_entity.type
_entity.pdbx_description
1 polymer ?
#
loop_
_entity_poly.entity_id
_entity_poly.type
_entity_poly.pdbx_seq_one_letter_code
_entity_poly.pdbx_strand_id
1 'polypeptide(L)'
;MRQLLNDYPDLPPGRVVTLGTPHQGSYVARRFDNNLVGRVLLGHSRGVLTEQDHGWSLDRELGVIAGSRSVGVGLLVPGLAKPNDGTVAVVETRLEGMSDHLVLVTTHMGLLGSAEAAAQCCHFLKNGDFFHDSDTP
;
A
#
# COMPACT_ATOMS: atom_id res chain seq x y z
N MET A 1 2.24 -10.72 1.18
CA MET A 1 3.12 -10.51 -0.01
C MET A 1 4.58 -10.78 0.34
N ARG A 2 5.21 -10.02 1.25
CA ARG A 2 6.58 -10.29 1.72
C ARG A 2 6.78 -11.73 2.18
N GLN A 3 5.91 -12.21 3.06
CA GLN A 3 5.93 -13.60 3.53
C GLN A 3 5.84 -14.61 2.37
N LEU A 4 4.96 -14.36 1.38
CA LEU A 4 4.85 -15.23 0.21
C LEU A 4 6.13 -15.23 -0.64
N LEU A 5 6.81 -14.10 -0.80
CA LEU A 5 8.07 -14.06 -1.55
C LEU A 5 9.25 -14.69 -0.77
N ASN A 6 9.23 -14.59 0.56
CA ASN A 6 10.18 -15.29 1.42
C ASN A 6 9.96 -16.82 1.43
N ASP A 7 8.70 -17.24 1.52
CA ASP A 7 8.31 -18.65 1.63
C ASP A 7 8.41 -19.39 0.27
N TYR A 8 8.37 -18.64 -0.85
CA TYR A 8 8.45 -19.16 -2.22
C TYR A 8 9.54 -18.45 -3.03
N PRO A 9 10.83 -18.69 -2.75
CA PRO A 9 11.95 -18.03 -3.44
C PRO A 9 12.03 -18.38 -4.93
N ASP A 10 11.44 -19.50 -5.35
CA ASP A 10 11.43 -20.01 -6.73
C ASP A 10 10.46 -19.26 -7.67
N LEU A 11 9.70 -18.27 -7.17
CA LEU A 11 8.85 -17.44 -8.01
C LEU A 11 9.71 -16.69 -9.05
N PRO A 12 9.23 -16.54 -10.31
CA PRO A 12 9.99 -15.85 -11.35
C PRO A 12 10.50 -14.49 -10.88
N PRO A 13 11.73 -14.09 -11.23
CA PRO A 13 12.25 -12.77 -10.91
C PRO A 13 11.36 -11.68 -11.52
N GLY A 14 11.30 -10.52 -10.87
CA GLY A 14 10.40 -9.45 -11.28
C GLY A 14 10.09 -8.46 -10.17
N ARG A 15 9.31 -7.45 -10.55
CA ARG A 15 8.97 -6.29 -9.73
C ARG A 15 7.64 -6.49 -9.02
N VAL A 16 7.51 -5.85 -7.87
CA VAL A 16 6.30 -5.92 -7.05
C VAL A 16 5.69 -4.53 -6.95
N VAL A 17 4.37 -4.43 -7.11
CA VAL A 17 3.64 -3.20 -6.82
C VAL A 17 2.59 -3.48 -5.73
N THR A 18 2.49 -2.57 -4.77
CA THR A 18 1.47 -2.61 -3.71
C THR A 18 0.58 -1.38 -3.79
N LEU A 19 -0.71 -1.57 -3.59
CA LEU A 19 -1.73 -0.51 -3.65
C LEU A 19 -2.32 -0.32 -2.26
N GLY A 20 -2.15 0.86 -1.67
CA GLY A 20 -2.72 1.23 -0.37
C GLY A 20 -2.40 0.24 0.76
N THR A 21 -1.31 -0.51 0.66
CA THR A 21 -0.98 -1.58 1.61
C THR A 21 -0.29 -0.98 2.84
N PRO A 22 -0.81 -1.19 4.06
CA PRO A 22 -0.23 -0.65 5.29
C PRO A 22 0.95 -1.51 5.76
N HIS A 23 2.15 -1.26 5.21
CA HIS A 23 3.36 -2.03 5.51
C HIS A 23 3.85 -1.88 6.96
N GLN A 24 3.53 -0.77 7.63
CA GLN A 24 3.86 -0.53 9.05
C GLN A 24 2.73 -0.91 10.01
N GLY A 25 1.76 -1.68 9.52
CA GLY A 25 0.50 -1.97 10.21
C GLY A 25 -0.53 -0.86 10.05
N SER A 26 -1.81 -1.20 10.12
CA SER A 26 -2.91 -0.24 9.91
C SER A 26 -3.51 0.23 11.24
N TYR A 27 -3.52 1.55 11.44
CA TYR A 27 -4.18 2.21 12.56
C TYR A 27 -5.69 1.94 12.55
N VAL A 28 -6.32 2.00 11.37
CA VAL A 28 -7.73 1.69 11.18
C VAL A 28 -8.00 0.22 11.54
N ALA A 29 -7.18 -0.71 11.05
CA ALA A 29 -7.29 -2.13 11.40
C ALA A 29 -7.28 -2.37 12.92
N ARG A 30 -6.33 -1.75 13.65
CA ARG A 30 -6.26 -1.84 15.11
C ARG A 30 -7.50 -1.26 15.80
N ARG A 31 -8.05 -0.17 15.28
CA ARG A 31 -9.22 0.52 15.87
C ARG A 31 -10.54 -0.22 15.62
N PHE A 32 -10.60 -1.04 14.57
CA PHE A 32 -11.79 -1.76 14.11
C PHE A 32 -11.75 -3.28 14.29
N ASP A 33 -10.75 -3.88 14.96
CA ASP A 33 -10.69 -5.33 15.25
C ASP A 33 -11.93 -5.87 16.02
N ASN A 34 -12.71 -4.96 16.62
CA ASN A 34 -13.99 -5.26 17.28
C ASN A 34 -15.23 -5.26 16.36
N ASN A 35 -15.12 -4.95 15.06
CA ASN A 35 -16.25 -4.90 14.11
C ASN A 35 -16.00 -5.71 12.82
N LEU A 36 -17.06 -6.33 12.28
CA LEU A 36 -17.02 -7.22 11.10
C LEU A 36 -16.36 -6.63 9.85
N VAL A 37 -16.47 -5.31 9.63
CA VAL A 37 -15.89 -4.63 8.47
C VAL A 37 -14.35 -4.62 8.51
N GLY A 38 -13.75 -4.52 9.70
CA GLY A 38 -12.30 -4.64 9.87
C GLY A 38 -11.82 -6.02 9.45
N ARG A 39 -12.54 -7.09 9.81
CA ARG A 39 -12.17 -8.48 9.49
C ARG A 39 -12.15 -8.78 7.98
N VAL A 40 -13.04 -8.15 7.21
CA VAL A 40 -13.09 -8.30 5.75
C VAL A 40 -11.91 -7.58 5.07
N LEU A 41 -11.50 -6.42 5.60
CA LEU A 41 -10.35 -5.66 5.09
C LEU A 41 -8.99 -6.25 5.51
N LEU A 42 -8.88 -6.87 6.69
CA LEU A 42 -7.63 -7.46 7.18
C LEU A 42 -7.28 -8.82 6.56
N GLY A 43 -8.27 -9.61 6.12
CA GLY A 43 -8.05 -10.98 5.68
C GLY A 43 -7.28 -11.86 6.69
N HIS A 44 -6.70 -12.97 6.22
CA HIS A 44 -5.91 -13.93 7.02
C HIS A 44 -4.56 -13.40 7.54
N SER A 45 -4.27 -12.10 7.37
CA SER A 45 -2.96 -11.48 7.62
C SER A 45 -2.75 -11.04 9.08
N ARG A 46 -3.43 -11.67 10.04
CA ARG A 46 -3.44 -11.25 11.47
C ARG A 46 -2.07 -11.37 12.15
N GLY A 47 -1.17 -12.24 11.66
CA GLY A 47 0.14 -12.50 12.27
C GLY A 47 1.26 -11.55 11.85
N VAL A 48 1.10 -10.75 10.80
CA VAL A 48 2.18 -9.92 10.22
C VAL A 48 2.09 -8.45 10.67
N LEU A 49 1.08 -8.09 11.46
CA LEU A 49 0.74 -6.70 11.79
C LEU A 49 1.24 -6.24 13.17
N THR A 50 2.06 -7.05 13.86
CA THR A 50 2.54 -6.76 15.22
C THR A 50 4.05 -6.79 15.40
N GLU A 51 4.82 -7.24 14.42
CA GLU A 51 6.27 -7.15 14.47
C GLU A 51 6.74 -5.87 13.77
N GLN A 52 7.68 -5.16 14.39
CA GLN A 52 8.44 -4.07 13.77
C GLN A 52 9.30 -4.67 12.66
N ASP A 53 8.66 -4.99 11.55
CA ASP A 53 9.26 -5.88 10.57
C ASP A 53 10.09 -5.04 9.60
N HIS A 54 11.40 -5.08 9.82
CA HIS A 54 12.55 -4.62 9.02
C HIS A 54 12.21 -4.34 7.55
N GLY A 55 12.76 -3.29 6.95
CA GLY A 55 12.48 -2.84 5.58
C GLY A 55 12.47 -3.92 4.50
N TRP A 56 12.04 -3.54 3.30
CA TRP A 56 12.07 -4.37 2.11
C TRP A 56 13.51 -4.82 1.81
N SER A 57 13.77 -6.09 2.09
CA SER A 57 15.11 -6.70 2.03
C SER A 57 15.22 -7.77 0.94
N LEU A 58 14.24 -7.82 0.03
CA LEU A 58 14.21 -8.75 -1.09
C LEU A 58 14.97 -8.15 -2.27
N ASP A 59 15.66 -8.99 -3.05
CA ASP A 59 16.36 -8.61 -4.29
C ASP A 59 15.38 -8.38 -5.46
N ARG A 60 14.38 -7.54 -5.20
CA ARG A 60 13.28 -7.21 -6.12
C ARG A 60 12.89 -5.77 -5.90
N GLU A 61 12.59 -5.05 -6.98
CA GLU A 61 12.10 -3.68 -6.87
C GLU A 61 10.67 -3.66 -6.33
N LEU A 62 10.41 -2.79 -5.37
CA LEU A 62 9.10 -2.59 -4.76
C LEU A 62 8.59 -1.18 -5.07
N GLY A 63 7.48 -1.12 -5.78
CA GLY A 63 6.70 0.08 -6.01
C GLY A 63 5.52 0.14 -5.04
N VAL A 64 5.28 1.32 -4.48
CA VAL A 64 4.14 1.55 -3.59
C VAL A 64 3.28 2.69 -4.13
N ILE A 65 2.00 2.44 -4.38
CA ILE A 65 1.02 3.49 -4.71
C ILE A 65 0.08 3.69 -3.52
N ALA A 66 0.00 4.92 -3.02
CA ALA A 66 -0.87 5.32 -1.93
C ALA A 66 -1.99 6.26 -2.39
N GLY A 67 -3.17 6.16 -1.78
CA GLY A 67 -4.23 7.14 -1.94
C GLY A 67 -4.13 8.25 -0.90
N SER A 68 -4.58 9.45 -1.24
CA SER A 68 -4.54 10.62 -0.34
C SER A 68 -5.89 11.27 -0.06
N ARG A 69 -6.98 10.74 -0.63
CA ARG A 69 -8.31 11.33 -0.52
C ARG A 69 -9.24 10.48 0.34
N SER A 70 -9.65 11.00 1.49
CA SER A 70 -10.72 10.42 2.30
C SER A 70 -12.08 10.99 1.86
N VAL A 71 -13.09 10.13 1.69
CA VAL A 71 -14.48 10.56 1.45
C VAL A 71 -15.44 9.81 2.39
N GLY A 72 -16.56 10.45 2.76
CA GLY A 72 -17.61 9.81 3.56
C GLY A 72 -17.17 9.42 4.98
N VAL A 73 -17.59 8.23 5.44
CA VAL A 73 -17.36 7.71 6.82
C VAL A 73 -15.87 7.60 7.16
N GLY A 74 -14.97 7.48 6.17
CA GLY A 74 -13.51 7.48 6.38
C GLY A 74 -12.94 8.78 6.98
N LEU A 75 -13.67 9.90 6.88
CA LEU A 75 -13.33 11.16 7.58
C LEU A 75 -13.55 11.07 9.10
N LEU A 76 -14.35 10.10 9.56
CA LEU A 76 -14.77 9.93 10.95
C LEU A 76 -13.86 8.99 11.74
N VAL A 77 -12.66 8.65 11.22
CA VAL A 77 -11.67 7.89 11.99
C VAL A 77 -10.75 8.87 12.74
N PRO A 78 -11.03 9.16 14.03
CA PRO A 78 -10.17 10.05 14.81
C PRO A 78 -8.78 9.44 14.99
N GLY A 79 -7.77 10.28 14.77
CA GLY A 79 -6.35 9.93 14.96
C GLY A 79 -5.67 9.26 13.77
N LEU A 80 -6.36 9.02 12.64
CA LEU A 80 -5.69 8.57 11.42
C LEU A 80 -4.85 9.72 10.84
N ALA A 81 -3.55 9.46 10.62
CA ALA A 81 -2.63 10.44 10.05
C ALA A 81 -3.09 10.90 8.65
N LYS A 82 -2.77 12.14 8.29
CA LYS A 82 -3.08 12.72 6.97
C LYS A 82 -1.78 12.97 6.18
N PRO A 83 -1.80 12.89 4.84
CA PRO A 83 -2.93 12.48 4.02
C PRO A 83 -3.25 10.98 4.15
N ASN A 84 -4.50 10.59 3.88
CA ASN A 84 -4.96 9.21 3.90
C ASN A 84 -6.10 8.99 2.91
N ASP A 85 -6.30 7.75 2.52
CA ASP A 85 -7.30 7.34 1.52
C ASP A 85 -8.68 6.96 2.12
N GLY A 86 -8.87 7.26 3.41
CA GLY A 86 -10.04 6.88 4.21
C GLY A 86 -9.89 5.57 5.00
N THR A 87 -8.84 4.79 4.73
CA THR A 87 -8.54 3.51 5.43
C THR A 87 -7.08 3.40 5.84
N VAL A 88 -6.17 3.92 5.02
CA VAL A 88 -4.72 3.82 5.23
C VAL A 88 -4.10 5.20 5.05
N ALA A 89 -3.27 5.60 6.00
CA ALA A 89 -2.49 6.82 5.88
C ALA A 89 -1.32 6.61 4.93
N VAL A 90 -0.97 7.65 4.17
CA VAL A 90 0.16 7.58 3.24
C VAL A 90 1.45 7.18 3.95
N VAL A 91 1.66 7.65 5.19
CA VAL A 91 2.83 7.25 6.00
C VAL A 91 2.86 5.75 6.31
N GLU A 92 1.71 5.11 6.51
CA GLU A 92 1.62 3.66 6.80
C GLU A 92 1.97 2.80 5.57
N THR A 93 1.88 3.38 4.37
CA THR A 93 2.28 2.72 3.12
C THR A 93 3.78 2.79 2.87
N ARG A 94 4.54 3.64 3.57
CA ARG A 94 5.98 3.75 3.33
C ARG A 94 6.70 2.55 3.94
N LEU A 95 7.59 1.95 3.15
CA LEU A 95 8.47 0.88 3.58
C LEU A 95 9.91 1.24 3.22
N GLU A 96 10.81 1.15 4.18
CA GLU A 96 12.24 1.32 3.91
C GLU A 96 12.71 0.29 2.87
N GLY A 97 13.57 0.67 1.94
CA GLY A 97 14.04 -0.22 0.85
C GLY A 97 13.09 -0.34 -0.34
N MET A 98 11.96 0.38 -0.37
CA MET A 98 11.14 0.50 -1.59
C MET A 98 11.89 1.27 -2.68
N SER A 99 11.65 0.91 -3.94
CA SER A 99 12.28 1.55 -5.10
C SER A 99 11.62 2.88 -5.44
N ASP A 100 10.28 2.95 -5.36
CA ASP A 100 9.54 4.19 -5.62
C ASP A 100 8.20 4.24 -4.87
N HIS A 101 7.70 5.45 -4.63
CA HIS A 101 6.46 5.75 -3.93
C HIS A 101 5.67 6.85 -4.63
N LEU A 102 4.46 6.51 -5.07
CA LEU A 102 3.54 7.44 -5.73
C LEU A 102 2.30 7.68 -4.86
N VAL A 103 1.85 8.93 -4.80
CA VAL A 103 0.63 9.31 -4.10
C VAL A 103 -0.40 9.82 -5.11
N LEU A 104 -1.54 9.13 -5.20
CA LEU A 104 -2.65 9.53 -6.07
C LEU A 104 -3.77 10.20 -5.27
N VAL A 105 -4.48 11.13 -5.90
CA VAL A 105 -5.63 11.84 -5.29
C VAL A 105 -6.90 10.99 -5.40
N THR A 106 -6.88 9.83 -4.75
CA THR A 106 -7.97 8.85 -4.77
C THR A 106 -8.21 8.23 -3.40
N THR A 107 -9.35 7.55 -3.26
CA THR A 107 -9.77 6.84 -2.05
C THR A 107 -9.22 5.42 -2.05
N HIS A 108 -9.31 4.72 -0.92
CA HIS A 108 -8.78 3.35 -0.81
C HIS A 108 -9.38 2.41 -1.87
N MET A 109 -10.71 2.44 -2.03
CA MET A 109 -11.39 1.68 -3.09
C MET A 109 -11.20 2.27 -4.48
N GLY A 110 -11.00 3.59 -4.54
CA GLY A 110 -10.68 4.28 -5.79
C GLY A 110 -9.35 3.82 -6.39
N LEU A 111 -8.35 3.41 -5.60
CA LEU A 111 -7.10 2.82 -6.10
C LEU A 111 -7.36 1.56 -6.95
N LEU A 112 -8.27 0.68 -6.51
CA LEU A 112 -8.54 -0.59 -7.19
C LEU A 112 -9.23 -0.40 -8.55
N GLY A 113 -10.04 0.65 -8.68
CA GLY A 113 -10.75 0.99 -9.92
C GLY A 113 -10.06 2.08 -10.77
N SER A 114 -8.90 2.58 -10.35
CA SER A 114 -8.25 3.71 -11.00
C SER A 114 -7.47 3.27 -12.25
N ALA A 115 -7.86 3.81 -13.40
CA ALA A 115 -7.11 3.64 -14.64
C ALA A 115 -5.68 4.23 -14.54
N GLU A 116 -5.54 5.33 -13.79
CA GLU A 116 -4.24 5.94 -13.51
C GLU A 116 -3.36 5.01 -12.66
N ALA A 117 -3.90 4.42 -11.58
CA ALA A 117 -3.16 3.46 -10.77
C ALA A 117 -2.75 2.23 -11.60
N ALA A 118 -3.64 1.73 -12.47
CA ALA A 118 -3.33 0.62 -13.36
C ALA A 118 -2.22 0.97 -14.36
N ALA A 119 -2.24 2.17 -14.94
CA ALA A 119 -1.19 2.64 -15.85
C ALA A 119 0.17 2.74 -15.13
N GLN A 120 0.18 3.29 -13.91
CA GLN A 120 1.38 3.40 -13.08
C GLN A 120 1.93 2.02 -12.68
N CYS A 121 1.07 1.07 -12.30
CA CYS A 121 1.48 -0.32 -12.08
C CYS A 121 2.15 -0.91 -13.32
N CYS A 122 1.53 -0.75 -14.49
CA CYS A 122 2.07 -1.28 -15.74
C CYS A 122 3.43 -0.66 -16.09
N HIS A 123 3.60 0.63 -15.81
CA HIS A 123 4.86 1.33 -16.01
C HIS A 123 5.94 0.82 -15.06
N PHE A 124 5.67 0.81 -13.76
CA PHE A 124 6.63 0.32 -12.75
C PHE A 124 7.07 -1.10 -13.01
N LEU A 125 6.14 -2.01 -13.33
CA LEU A 125 6.48 -3.40 -13.62
C LEU A 125 7.44 -3.54 -14.82
N LYS A 126 7.42 -2.59 -15.76
CA LYS A 126 8.32 -2.55 -16.91
C LYS A 126 9.64 -1.84 -16.61
N ASN A 127 9.61 -0.71 -15.90
CA ASN A 127 10.73 0.23 -15.82
C ASN A 127 11.41 0.31 -14.45
N GLY A 128 10.70 0.04 -13.36
CA GLY A 128 11.24 0.11 -11.99
C GLY A 128 10.92 1.38 -11.22
N ASP A 129 10.23 2.33 -11.84
CA ASP A 129 9.80 3.62 -11.29
C ASP A 129 8.35 3.95 -11.69
N PHE A 130 7.77 4.97 -11.08
CA PHE A 130 6.47 5.53 -11.49
C PHE A 130 6.69 6.78 -12.34
N PHE A 131 5.67 7.15 -13.13
CA PHE A 131 5.65 8.48 -13.73
C PHE A 131 5.35 9.52 -12.65
N HIS A 132 6.23 10.51 -12.51
CA HIS A 132 5.98 11.68 -11.67
C HIS A 132 5.67 12.88 -12.58
N ASP A 133 4.81 13.80 -12.14
CA ASP A 133 4.40 14.96 -12.96
C ASP A 133 5.61 15.82 -13.43
N SER A 134 6.75 15.72 -12.76
CA SER A 134 8.03 16.32 -13.17
C SER A 134 8.66 15.73 -14.44
N ASP A 135 8.15 14.61 -14.95
CA ASP A 135 8.68 13.90 -16.13
C ASP A 135 7.95 14.29 -17.42
N THR A 136 7.05 15.27 -17.36
CA THR A 136 6.40 15.87 -18.53
C THR A 136 7.26 17.05 -19.01
N PRO A 137 7.84 17.01 -20.23
CA PRO A 137 8.66 18.10 -20.76
C PRO A 137 7.88 19.40 -21.03
#